data_AF-A0A963ENF9-F1
#
_entry.id   AF-A0A963ENF9-F1
#
_cell.length_a   1.000
_cell.length_b   1.000
_cell.length_c   1.000
_cell.angle_alpha   90.00
_cell.angle_beta   90.00
_cell.angle_gamma   90.00
#
_symmetry.space_group_name_H-M   'P 1'
#
loop_
_entity.id
_entity.type
_entity.pdbx_description
1 polymer ?
#
loop_
_entity_poly.entity_id
_entity_poly.type
_entity_poly.pdbx_seq_one_letter_code
_entity_poly.pdbx_strand_id
1 'polypeptide(L)'
;MEGINRIAVRELRGVGPKLANTLADYGIRHVEDLLFHLPMRYQDRTRITPIAAAREGSDVVIEGEVRAADVAFGRRRSLVARLQDGSGTLTLRKPVAGFSLPRFGAACPLWPLY
;
A
#
# COMPACT_ATOMS: atom_id res chain seq x y z
N MET A 1 -11.17 -31.87 -18.23
CA MET A 1 -10.57 -30.64 -17.65
C MET A 1 -11.18 -30.47 -16.28
N GLU A 2 -10.40 -30.68 -15.22
CA GLU A 2 -10.88 -30.34 -13.87
C GLU A 2 -11.09 -28.83 -13.77
N GLY A 3 -12.24 -28.43 -13.22
CA GLY A 3 -12.60 -27.03 -13.08
C GLY A 3 -11.91 -26.40 -11.87
N ILE A 4 -11.71 -25.07 -11.93
CA ILE A 4 -11.14 -24.27 -10.83
C ILE A 4 -11.98 -24.30 -9.54
N ASN A 5 -13.20 -24.83 -9.59
CA ASN A 5 -14.12 -24.99 -8.47
C ASN A 5 -13.68 -26.03 -7.43
N ARG A 6 -12.74 -26.92 -7.75
CA ARG A 6 -12.20 -27.95 -6.84
C ARG A 6 -10.82 -27.63 -6.31
N ILE A 7 -10.13 -26.64 -6.89
CA ILE A 7 -8.78 -26.27 -6.51
C ILE A 7 -8.87 -25.49 -5.20
N ALA A 8 -8.17 -25.94 -4.16
CA ALA A 8 -8.18 -25.27 -2.87
C ALA A 8 -7.42 -23.94 -2.97
N VAL A 9 -7.92 -22.89 -2.31
CA VAL A 9 -7.29 -21.55 -2.38
C VAL A 9 -5.84 -21.54 -1.87
N ARG A 10 -5.46 -22.52 -1.04
CA ARG A 10 -4.12 -22.74 -0.51
C ARG A 10 -3.08 -23.14 -1.56
N GLU A 11 -3.53 -23.64 -2.70
CA GLU A 11 -2.66 -24.02 -3.81
C GLU A 11 -2.15 -22.79 -4.58
N LEU A 12 -2.79 -21.63 -4.38
CA LEU A 12 -2.34 -20.37 -4.96
C LEU A 12 -1.06 -19.87 -4.29
N ARG A 13 -0.10 -19.44 -5.11
CA ARG A 13 1.13 -18.81 -4.60
C ARG A 13 0.79 -17.55 -3.80
N GLY A 14 1.38 -17.44 -2.62
CA GLY A 14 1.11 -16.35 -1.68
C GLY A 14 0.02 -16.64 -0.65
N VAL A 15 -0.73 -17.74 -0.78
CA VAL A 15 -1.75 -18.15 0.20
C VAL A 15 -1.16 -19.12 1.22
N GLY A 16 -0.52 -18.56 2.25
CA GLY A 16 -0.04 -19.32 3.41
C GLY A 16 -1.17 -19.77 4.35
N PRO A 17 -0.88 -20.64 5.34
CA PRO A 17 -1.89 -21.19 6.25
C PRO A 17 -2.74 -20.14 6.97
N LYS A 18 -2.12 -19.02 7.37
CA LYS A 18 -2.82 -17.91 8.04
C LYS A 18 -3.82 -17.23 7.11
N LEU A 19 -3.39 -16.89 5.89
CA LEU A 19 -4.25 -16.22 4.91
C LEU A 19 -5.39 -17.15 4.48
N ALA A 20 -5.11 -18.44 4.31
CA ALA A 20 -6.13 -19.43 3.99
C ALA A 20 -7.23 -19.53 5.05
N ASN A 21 -6.87 -19.48 6.34
CA ASN A 21 -7.86 -19.48 7.42
C ASN A 21 -8.70 -18.21 7.38
N THR A 22 -8.07 -17.04 7.19
CA THR A 22 -8.78 -15.77 7.03
C THR A 22 -9.75 -15.80 5.84
N LEU A 23 -9.32 -16.35 4.70
CA LEU A 23 -10.19 -16.51 3.52
C LEU A 23 -11.37 -17.46 3.82
N ALA A 24 -11.13 -18.54 4.55
CA ALA A 24 -12.18 -19.47 4.97
C ALA A 24 -13.21 -18.82 5.91
N ASP A 25 -12.79 -17.90 6.78
CA ASP A 25 -13.70 -17.10 7.63
C ASP A 25 -14.63 -16.22 6.78
N TYR A 26 -14.18 -15.77 5.60
CA TYR A 26 -14.99 -15.05 4.61
C TYR A 26 -15.73 -15.99 3.63
N GLY A 27 -15.71 -17.31 3.87
CA GLY A 27 -16.38 -18.31 3.04
C GLY A 27 -15.62 -18.71 1.77
N ILE A 28 -14.40 -18.23 1.56
CA ILE A 28 -13.57 -18.48 0.38
C ILE A 28 -12.72 -19.72 0.65
N ARG A 29 -13.00 -20.82 -0.05
CA ARG A 29 -12.29 -22.10 0.12
C ARG A 29 -11.64 -22.58 -1.18
N HIS A 30 -12.25 -22.27 -2.31
CA HIS A 30 -11.79 -22.68 -3.64
C HIS A 30 -11.40 -21.47 -4.49
N VAL A 31 -10.67 -21.71 -5.58
CA VAL A 31 -10.22 -20.65 -6.49
C VAL A 31 -11.40 -19.92 -7.15
N GLU A 32 -12.51 -20.62 -7.43
CA GLU A 32 -13.73 -20.00 -7.97
C GLU A 32 -14.33 -18.93 -7.05
N ASP A 33 -14.29 -19.14 -5.72
CA ASP A 33 -14.86 -18.21 -4.74
C ASP A 33 -14.20 -16.81 -4.82
N LEU A 34 -12.93 -16.75 -5.23
CA LEU A 34 -12.20 -15.50 -5.42
C LEU A 34 -12.74 -14.66 -6.59
N LEU A 35 -13.31 -15.30 -7.61
CA LEU A 35 -13.87 -14.58 -8.76
C LEU A 35 -15.09 -13.74 -8.38
N PHE A 36 -15.77 -14.13 -7.29
CA PHE A 36 -16.94 -13.45 -6.76
C PHE A 36 -16.64 -12.65 -5.47
N HIS A 37 -15.39 -12.67 -4.99
CA HIS A 37 -14.94 -11.80 -3.90
C HIS A 37 -14.54 -10.42 -4.46
N LEU A 38 -15.55 -9.64 -4.83
CA LEU A 38 -15.36 -8.35 -5.48
C LEU A 38 -14.80 -7.30 -4.49
N PRO A 39 -13.95 -6.38 -4.96
CA PRO A 39 -13.46 -5.28 -4.14
C PRO A 39 -14.62 -4.43 -3.60
N MET A 40 -14.54 -4.04 -2.32
CA MET A 40 -15.50 -3.11 -1.72
C MET A 40 -15.53 -1.75 -2.44
N ARG A 41 -14.37 -1.30 -2.93
CA ARG A 41 -14.24 -0.06 -3.70
C ARG A 41 -13.01 -0.13 -4.60
N TYR A 42 -13.14 0.36 -5.82
CA TYR A 42 -12.01 0.67 -6.69
C TYR A 42 -11.48 2.07 -6.37
N GLN A 43 -10.18 2.20 -6.14
CA GLN A 43 -9.52 3.50 -6.02
C GLN A 43 -8.98 3.92 -7.40
N ASP A 44 -9.46 5.05 -7.91
CA ASP A 44 -8.91 5.67 -9.12
C ASP A 44 -7.62 6.42 -8.78
N ARG A 45 -6.49 5.93 -9.32
CA ARG A 45 -5.15 6.52 -9.11
C ARG A 45 -4.64 7.27 -10.34
N THR A 46 -5.50 7.58 -11.30
CA THR A 46 -5.12 8.27 -12.54
C THR A 46 -4.90 9.77 -12.36
N ARG A 47 -5.35 10.34 -11.23
CA ARG A 47 -5.37 11.79 -10.99
C ARG A 47 -4.42 12.18 -9.88
N ILE A 48 -3.38 12.92 -10.26
CA ILE A 48 -2.47 13.56 -9.32
C ILE A 48 -3.12 14.84 -8.78
N THR A 49 -3.16 14.94 -7.45
CA THR A 49 -3.68 16.08 -6.71
C THR A 49 -2.50 16.93 -6.22
N PRO A 50 -2.46 18.24 -6.51
CA PRO A 50 -1.46 19.12 -5.91
C PRO A 50 -1.56 19.12 -4.39
N ILE A 51 -0.44 19.18 -3.69
CA ILE A 51 -0.36 19.21 -2.22
C ILE A 51 -1.23 20.33 -1.66
N ALA A 52 -1.21 21.52 -2.28
CA ALA A 52 -2.02 22.66 -1.84
C ALA A 52 -3.54 22.43 -1.96
N ALA A 53 -3.98 21.47 -2.78
CA ALA A 53 -5.38 21.13 -2.99
C ALA A 53 -5.83 19.91 -2.15
N ALA A 54 -4.90 19.23 -1.48
CA ALA A 54 -5.20 18.09 -0.63
C ALA A 54 -6.08 18.52 0.55
N ARG A 55 -7.13 17.75 0.83
CA ARG A 55 -8.04 17.99 1.95
C ARG A 55 -7.86 16.93 3.02
N GLU A 56 -7.94 17.34 4.27
CA GLU A 56 -7.91 16.41 5.39
C GLU A 56 -9.02 15.35 5.24
N GLY A 57 -8.68 14.09 5.53
CA GLY A 57 -9.60 12.96 5.45
C GLY A 57 -9.89 12.45 4.03
N SER A 58 -9.27 13.01 2.99
CA SER A 58 -9.43 12.55 1.60
C SER A 58 -8.29 11.62 1.15
N ASP A 59 -8.66 10.57 0.41
CA ASP A 59 -7.70 9.75 -0.33
C ASP A 59 -7.25 10.53 -1.58
N VAL A 60 -5.97 10.87 -1.65
CA VAL A 60 -5.38 11.61 -2.78
C VAL A 60 -4.11 10.93 -3.27
N VAL A 61 -3.85 11.03 -4.57
CA VAL A 61 -2.55 10.67 -5.15
C VAL A 61 -1.75 11.94 -5.33
N ILE A 62 -0.51 11.97 -4.84
CA ILE A 62 0.38 13.14 -4.90
C ILE A 62 1.69 12.71 -5.55
N GLU A 63 2.23 13.57 -6.38
CA GLU A 63 3.57 13.44 -6.96
C GLU A 63 4.43 14.62 -6.51
N GLY A 64 5.65 14.37 -6.09
CA GLY A 64 6.54 15.42 -5.62
C GLY A 64 7.93 14.90 -5.28
N GLU A 65 8.85 15.83 -5.05
CA GLU A 65 10.24 15.54 -4.72
C GLU A 65 10.44 15.45 -3.21
N VAL A 66 11.18 14.43 -2.76
CA VAL A 66 11.57 14.30 -1.36
C VAL A 66 12.70 15.28 -1.06
N ARG A 67 12.40 16.33 -0.30
CA ARG A 67 13.38 17.36 0.10
C ARG A 67 14.19 16.99 1.33
N ALA A 68 13.63 16.18 2.22
CA ALA A 68 14.32 15.67 3.40
C ALA A 68 13.72 14.34 3.83
N ALA A 69 14.54 13.45 4.38
CA ALA A 69 14.09 12.18 4.95
C ALA A 69 14.98 11.81 6.13
N ASP A 70 14.43 11.85 7.33
CA ASP A 70 15.16 11.64 8.58
C ASP A 70 14.43 10.65 9.49
N VAL A 71 15.19 9.99 10.37
CA VAL A 71 14.61 9.19 11.45
C VAL A 71 14.36 10.09 12.65
N ALA A 72 13.09 10.28 13.01
CA ALA A 72 12.71 10.94 14.23
C ALA A 72 12.73 9.96 15.41
N PHE A 73 13.53 10.31 16.43
CA PHE A 73 13.69 9.55 17.66
C PHE A 73 12.74 10.09 18.73
N GLY A 74 11.50 9.58 18.74
CA GLY A 74 10.52 9.80 19.82
C GLY A 74 10.28 8.53 20.64
N ARG A 75 9.08 8.37 21.24
CA ARG A 75 8.68 7.13 21.95
C ARG A 75 8.82 5.87 21.08
N ARG A 76 8.63 6.01 19.76
CA ARG A 76 8.93 4.99 18.74
C ARG A 76 9.68 5.67 17.59
N ARG A 77 10.66 4.97 17.01
CA ARG A 77 11.40 5.45 15.84
C ARG A 77 10.46 5.56 14.64
N SER A 78 10.43 6.73 14.00
CA SER A 78 9.61 6.99 12.81
C SER A 78 10.45 7.62 11.71
N LEU A 79 10.23 7.20 10.46
CA LEU A 79 10.70 7.91 9.30
C LEU A 79 9.81 9.13 9.13
N VAL A 80 10.44 10.29 8.95
CA VAL A 80 9.80 11.53 8.58
C VAL A 80 10.39 11.99 7.26
N ALA A 81 9.57 11.98 6.21
CA ALA A 81 9.94 12.51 4.90
C ALA A 81 9.14 13.77 4.60
N ARG A 82 9.80 14.80 4.08
CA ARG A 82 9.18 16.03 3.59
C ARG A 82 9.16 15.99 2.06
N LEU A 83 7.97 16.05 1.48
CA LEU A 83 7.72 16.06 0.05
C LEU A 83 7.29 17.46 -0.39
N GLN A 84 7.70 17.86 -1.58
CA GLN A 84 7.35 19.15 -2.17
C GLN A 84 7.02 18.99 -3.66
N ASP A 85 5.93 19.58 -4.13
CA ASP A 85 5.45 19.50 -5.52
C ASP A 85 5.38 20.87 -6.22
N GLY A 86 5.98 21.89 -5.61
CA GLY A 86 5.92 23.30 -6.06
C GLY A 86 4.67 24.04 -5.60
N SER A 87 3.57 23.35 -5.29
CA SER A 87 2.35 23.95 -4.73
C SER A 87 2.38 24.03 -3.20
N GLY A 88 3.01 23.05 -2.55
CA GLY A 88 3.09 22.98 -1.10
C GLY A 88 4.12 21.98 -0.59
N THR A 89 4.15 21.82 0.73
CA THR A 89 4.98 20.81 1.42
C THR A 89 4.09 19.87 2.20
N LEU A 90 4.32 18.56 2.06
CA LEU A 90 3.63 17.51 2.83
C LEU A 90 4.64 16.73 3.66
N THR A 91 4.27 16.37 4.89
CA THR A 91 5.10 15.52 5.76
C THR A 91 4.51 14.11 5.84
N LEU A 92 5.26 13.13 5.32
CA LEU A 92 4.98 11.72 5.48
C LEU A 92 5.66 11.21 6.75
N ARG A 93 4.90 10.53 7.62
CA ARG A 93 5.44 9.86 8.81
C ARG A 93 5.04 8.39 8.83
N LYS A 94 6.03 7.48 8.85
CA LYS A 94 5.80 6.03 8.97
C LYS A 94 6.67 5.45 10.10
N PRO A 95 6.15 4.52 10.94
CA PRO A 95 6.97 3.80 11.92
C PRO A 95 8.10 2.99 11.25
N VAL A 96 9.31 2.96 11.82
CA VAL A 96 10.51 2.34 11.18
C VAL A 96 10.64 0.84 11.44
N ALA A 97 9.64 0.16 12.02
CA ALA A 97 9.78 -1.28 12.30
C ALA A 97 9.92 -2.07 10.98
N GLY A 98 11.14 -2.52 10.65
CA GLY A 98 11.46 -3.25 9.43
C GLY A 98 11.57 -2.41 8.14
N PHE A 99 11.54 -1.07 8.21
CA PHE A 99 11.61 -0.21 7.02
C PHE A 99 13.04 0.28 6.76
N SER A 100 13.67 -0.20 5.69
CA SER A 100 14.96 0.32 5.21
C SER A 100 14.75 1.57 4.36
N LEU A 101 15.41 2.66 4.74
CA LEU A 101 15.47 3.89 3.93
C LEU A 101 16.12 3.60 2.56
N PRO A 102 15.53 4.04 1.43
CA PRO A 102 16.24 4.03 0.16
C PRO A 102 17.45 4.96 0.27
N ARG A 103 18.62 4.48 -0.14
CA ARG A 103 19.82 5.31 -0.25
C ARG A 103 19.54 6.32 -1.37
N PHE A 104 19.61 7.62 -1.06
CA PHE A 104 19.44 8.69 -2.05
C PHE A 104 20.32 8.40 -3.28
N GLY A 105 19.69 8.28 -4.46
CA GLY A 105 20.37 7.98 -5.73
C GLY A 105 19.86 6.75 -6.48
N ALA A 106 19.11 5.85 -5.84
CA ALA A 106 18.34 4.85 -6.57
C ALA A 106 17.00 5.46 -6.96
N ALA A 107 16.82 5.80 -8.25
CA ALA A 107 15.51 6.06 -8.84
C ALA A 107 14.62 4.85 -8.51
N CYS A 108 13.77 4.95 -7.48
CA CYS A 108 12.95 3.83 -7.02
C CYS A 108 11.54 4.01 -7.58
N PRO A 109 11.15 3.27 -8.64
CA PRO A 109 9.83 3.39 -9.27
C PRO A 109 8.74 2.66 -8.47
N LEU A 110 9.01 2.26 -7.23
CA LEU A 110 8.24 1.30 -6.45
C LEU A 110 8.11 1.73 -4.99
N TRP A 111 7.71 2.97 -4.74
CA TRP A 111 7.05 3.30 -3.48
C TRP A 111 5.54 3.21 -3.66
N PRO A 112 4.94 2.01 -3.49
CA PRO A 112 3.50 1.91 -3.35
C PRO A 112 3.15 2.48 -1.98
N LEU A 113 2.92 3.79 -1.94
CA LEU A 113 2.13 4.41 -0.88
C LEU A 113 0.68 4.00 -1.16
N TYR A 114 0.25 2.94 -0.46
CA TYR A 114 -1.16 2.79 -0.08
C TYR A 114 -1.40 3.65 1.16
#